data_AF-A0A5C7QG82-F1
#
_entry.id   AF-A0A5C7QG82-F1
#
_cell.length_a   1.000
_cell.length_b   1.000
_cell.length_c   1.000
_cell.angle_alpha   90.00
_cell.angle_beta   90.00
_cell.angle_gamma   90.00
#
_symmetry.space_group_name_H-M   'P 1'
#
loop_
_entity.id
_entity.type
_entity.pdbx_description
1 polymer ?
#
loop_
_entity_poly.entity_id
_entity_poly.type
_entity_poly.pdbx_seq_one_letter_code
_entity_poly.pdbx_strand_id
1 'polypeptide(L)'
;MKVYLAGPMTGYVGHNFPAFNYAAKVLRDRGFEVINPAELVEDPTKPWEYYMRRDIPLLCECEAIALLPGWTESRGADLEDSIANALGMPEIIVSDYVAPIDQHNIHGKKEPING
;
A
#
# COMPACT_ATOMS: atom_id res chain seq x y z
N MET A 1 -7.89 -13.97 6.54
CA MET A 1 -8.39 -12.64 6.21
C MET A 1 -7.56 -12.10 5.06
N LYS A 2 -8.20 -11.79 3.93
CA LYS A 2 -7.57 -11.20 2.75
C LYS A 2 -7.48 -9.68 2.91
N VAL A 3 -6.30 -9.10 2.78
CA VAL A 3 -6.04 -7.68 3.05
C VAL A 3 -5.38 -7.02 1.86
N TYR A 4 -5.86 -5.83 1.49
CA TYR A 4 -5.27 -5.03 0.42
C TYR A 4 -4.28 -4.03 1.01
N LEU A 5 -3.03 -4.01 0.53
CA LEU A 5 -2.01 -3.08 1.01
C LEU A 5 -2.06 -1.77 0.21
N ALA A 6 -2.21 -0.64 0.90
CA ALA A 6 -2.30 0.69 0.32
C ALA A 6 -1.25 1.64 0.93
N GLY A 7 -0.75 2.58 0.12
CA GLY A 7 0.30 3.52 0.54
C GLY A 7 0.81 4.42 -0.58
N PRO A 8 1.74 5.33 -0.28
CA PRO A 8 2.31 6.22 -1.29
C PRO A 8 3.29 5.48 -2.22
N MET A 9 3.21 5.75 -3.53
CA MET A 9 4.17 5.25 -4.54
C MET A 9 4.85 6.38 -5.33
N THR A 10 4.07 7.35 -5.82
CA THR A 10 4.57 8.47 -6.63
C THR A 10 5.51 9.37 -5.84
N GLY A 11 6.66 9.71 -6.43
CA GLY A 11 7.67 10.56 -5.79
C GLY A 11 8.55 9.82 -4.78
N TYR A 12 8.48 8.49 -4.72
CA TYR A 12 9.34 7.64 -3.90
C TYR A 12 10.32 6.85 -4.75
N VAL A 13 11.53 6.66 -4.23
CA VAL A 13 12.57 5.84 -4.86
C VAL A 13 12.04 4.43 -5.09
N GLY A 14 12.17 3.95 -6.32
CA GLY A 14 11.68 2.63 -6.73
C GLY A 14 10.17 2.47 -6.52
N HIS A 15 9.39 3.56 -6.68
CA HIS A 15 7.94 3.59 -6.49
C HIS A 15 7.48 3.05 -5.13
N ASN A 16 8.33 3.16 -4.11
CA ASN A 16 8.11 2.62 -2.77
C ASN A 16 7.93 1.09 -2.68
N PHE A 17 8.23 0.33 -3.74
CA PHE A 17 8.07 -1.13 -3.74
C PHE A 17 8.77 -1.84 -2.57
N PRO A 18 9.96 -1.43 -2.11
CA PRO A 18 10.59 -2.04 -0.94
C PRO A 18 9.72 -1.98 0.33
N ALA A 19 9.04 -0.86 0.59
CA ALA A 19 8.18 -0.72 1.77
C ALA A 19 6.94 -1.59 1.67
N PHE A 20 6.32 -1.62 0.49
CA PHE A 20 5.20 -2.52 0.19
C PHE A 20 5.58 -3.99 0.40
N ASN A 21 6.69 -4.42 -0.18
CA ASN A 21 7.14 -5.81 -0.09
C ASN A 21 7.51 -6.21 1.35
N TYR A 22 8.14 -5.31 2.11
CA TYR A 22 8.44 -5.56 3.52
C TYR A 22 7.15 -5.68 4.35
N ALA A 23 6.21 -4.75 4.19
CA ALA A 23 4.92 -4.81 4.88
C ALA A 23 4.11 -6.07 4.52
N ALA A 24 4.08 -6.44 3.23
CA ALA A 24 3.42 -7.66 2.78
C ALA A 24 4.05 -8.90 3.43
N LYS A 25 5.38 -8.97 3.52
CA LYS A 25 6.06 -10.04 4.26
C LYS A 25 5.64 -10.07 5.74
N VAL A 26 5.71 -8.94 6.43
CA VAL A 26 5.34 -8.83 7.86
C VAL A 26 3.91 -9.31 8.10
N LEU A 27 2.95 -8.85 7.29
CA LEU A 27 1.54 -9.23 7.41
C LEU A 27 1.30 -10.70 7.05
N ARG A 28 1.96 -11.23 6.00
CA ARG A 28 1.91 -12.66 5.66
C ARG A 28 2.45 -13.54 6.79
N ASP A 29 3.54 -13.13 7.44
CA ASP A 29 4.11 -13.82 8.60
C ASP A 29 3.14 -13.84 9.83
N ARG A 30 2.09 -13.00 9.81
CA ARG A 30 1.02 -12.95 10.83
C ARG A 30 -0.26 -13.69 10.40
N GLY A 31 -0.25 -14.34 9.25
CA GLY A 31 -1.36 -15.16 8.75
C GLY A 31 -2.39 -14.41 7.89
N PHE A 32 -2.10 -13.17 7.47
CA PHE A 32 -2.92 -12.48 6.49
C PHE A 32 -2.62 -12.95 5.06
N GLU A 33 -3.66 -13.04 4.22
CA GLU A 33 -3.48 -13.17 2.77
C GLU A 33 -3.37 -11.76 2.19
N VAL A 34 -2.18 -11.36 1.74
CA VAL A 34 -1.92 -9.98 1.34
C VAL A 34 -1.94 -9.81 -0.18
N ILE A 35 -2.84 -8.94 -0.65
CA ILE A 35 -2.79 -8.36 -2.00
C ILE A 35 -1.89 -7.13 -1.95
N ASN A 36 -0.77 -7.20 -2.67
CA ASN A 36 0.22 -6.14 -2.72
C ASN A 36 0.28 -5.55 -4.15
N PRO A 37 -0.22 -4.33 -4.40
CA PRO A 37 -0.22 -3.74 -5.74
C PRO A 37 1.19 -3.56 -6.32
N ALA A 38 2.23 -3.47 -5.49
CA ALA A 38 3.63 -3.39 -5.95
C ALA A 38 4.12 -4.68 -6.63
N GLU A 39 3.53 -5.84 -6.31
CA GLU A 39 3.85 -7.13 -6.95
C GLU A 39 3.20 -7.28 -8.34
N LEU A 40 2.26 -6.39 -8.68
CA LEU A 40 1.45 -6.46 -9.90
C LEU A 40 1.88 -5.45 -10.97
N VAL A 41 2.86 -4.59 -10.67
CA VAL A 41 3.32 -3.56 -11.61
C VAL A 41 4.26 -4.18 -12.65
N GLU A 42 3.77 -4.34 -13.88
CA GLU A 42 4.58 -4.77 -15.03
C GLU A 42 5.27 -3.58 -15.73
N ASP A 43 4.59 -2.43 -15.81
CA ASP A 43 5.07 -1.20 -16.42
C ASP A 43 4.77 -0.02 -15.49
N PRO A 44 5.78 0.64 -14.89
CA PRO A 44 5.61 1.75 -13.95
C PRO A 44 5.30 3.10 -14.62
N THR A 45 5.24 3.15 -15.95
CA THR A 45 5.01 4.38 -16.73
C THR A 45 3.53 4.61 -17.09
N LYS A 46 2.65 3.69 -16.69
CA LYS A 46 1.21 3.82 -16.95
C LYS A 46 0.60 4.99 -16.17
N PRO A 47 -0.47 5.60 -16.69
CA PRO A 47 -1.12 6.72 -16.00
C PRO A 47 -1.81 6.24 -14.72
N TRP A 48 -2.05 7.17 -13.79
CA TRP A 48 -2.68 6.89 -12.50
C TRP A 48 -4.02 6.14 -12.63
N GLU A 49 -4.86 6.53 -13.60
CA GLU A 49 -6.16 5.92 -13.85
C GLU A 49 -6.05 4.44 -14.25
N TYR A 50 -4.95 4.04 -14.90
CA TYR A 50 -4.70 2.64 -15.25
C TYR A 50 -4.54 1.79 -13.98
N TYR A 51 -3.72 2.25 -13.02
CA TYR A 51 -3.52 1.54 -11.76
C TYR A 51 -4.80 1.49 -10.96
N MET A 52 -5.53 2.59 -10.82
CA MET A 52 -6.79 2.60 -10.07
C MET A 52 -7.85 1.66 -10.67
N ARG A 53 -7.95 1.56 -12.01
CA ARG A 53 -8.87 0.62 -12.66
C ARG A 53 -8.49 -0.84 -12.47
N ARG A 54 -7.20 -1.13 -12.29
CA ARG A 54 -6.67 -2.46 -11.97
C ARG A 54 -6.86 -2.79 -10.48
N ASP A 55 -6.57 -1.84 -9.61
CA ASP A 55 -6.38 -2.05 -8.18
C ASP A 55 -7.68 -2.00 -7.38
N ILE A 56 -8.62 -1.11 -7.73
CA ILE A 56 -9.91 -1.01 -7.03
C ILE A 56 -10.69 -2.35 -7.06
N PRO A 57 -10.80 -3.08 -8.18
CA PRO A 57 -11.43 -4.41 -8.17
C PRO A 57 -10.77 -5.37 -7.18
N LEU A 58 -9.43 -5.37 -7.07
CA LEU A 58 -8.70 -6.24 -6.15
C LEU A 58 -8.92 -5.85 -4.69
N LEU A 59 -8.99 -4.56 -4.39
CA LEU A 59 -9.40 -4.05 -3.08
C LEU A 59 -10.80 -4.56 -2.71
N CYS A 60 -11.76 -4.47 -3.64
CA CYS A 60 -13.14 -4.91 -3.41
C CYS A 60 -13.29 -6.42 -3.18
N GLU A 61 -12.30 -7.23 -3.55
CA GLU A 61 -12.25 -8.66 -3.23
C GLU A 61 -11.66 -8.95 -1.83
N CYS A 62 -11.14 -7.94 -1.13
CA CYS A 62 -10.51 -8.09 0.17
C CYS A 62 -11.50 -7.84 1.32
N GLU A 63 -11.11 -8.28 2.52
CA GLU A 63 -11.90 -8.15 3.75
C GLU A 63 -11.44 -6.95 4.59
N ALA A 64 -10.22 -6.45 4.40
CA ALA A 64 -9.65 -5.31 5.12
C ALA A 64 -8.66 -4.52 4.23
N ILE A 65 -8.37 -3.27 4.63
CA ILE A 65 -7.29 -2.47 4.03
C ILE A 65 -6.13 -2.33 5.02
N ALA A 66 -4.91 -2.50 4.54
CA ALA A 66 -3.68 -2.30 5.31
C ALA A 66 -2.95 -1.05 4.83
N LEU A 67 -2.72 -0.11 5.74
CA LEU A 67 -2.27 1.25 5.42
C LEU A 67 -0.81 1.46 5.84
N LEU A 68 0.04 1.78 4.85
CA LEU A 68 1.43 2.17 5.07
C LEU A 68 1.55 3.59 5.66
N PRO A 69 2.67 3.92 6.33
CA PRO A 69 2.96 5.29 6.75
C PRO A 69 2.84 6.29 5.60
N GLY A 70 2.21 7.44 5.86
CA GLY A 70 1.99 8.51 4.88
C GLY A 70 0.88 8.22 3.86
N TRP A 71 0.03 7.21 4.09
CA TRP A 71 -1.09 6.90 3.19
C TRP A 71 -2.03 8.08 2.94
N THR A 72 -2.29 8.92 3.96
CA THR A 72 -3.15 10.11 3.85
C THR A 72 -2.61 11.19 2.91
N GLU A 73 -1.31 11.16 2.60
CA GLU A 73 -0.69 12.05 1.60
C GLU A 73 -0.75 11.47 0.17
N SER A 74 -1.18 10.21 0.02
CA SER A 74 -1.25 9.52 -1.28
C SER A 74 -2.65 9.62 -1.85
N ARG A 75 -2.81 10.32 -2.98
CA ARG A 75 -4.08 10.38 -3.73
C ARG A 75 -4.68 9.00 -4.02
N GLY A 76 -3.84 8.00 -4.30
CA GLY A 76 -4.30 6.63 -4.55
C GLY A 76 -4.78 5.94 -3.28
N ALA A 77 -3.96 5.95 -2.23
CA ALA A 77 -4.29 5.27 -0.99
C ALA A 77 -5.47 5.91 -0.25
N ASP A 78 -5.61 7.23 -0.32
CA ASP A 78 -6.76 7.98 0.22
C ASP A 78 -8.08 7.60 -0.48
N LEU A 79 -8.05 7.40 -1.80
CA LEU A 79 -9.20 6.91 -2.56
C LEU A 79 -9.53 5.45 -2.20
N GLU A 80 -8.52 4.59 -2.13
CA GLU A 80 -8.67 3.19 -1.74
C GLU A 80 -9.25 3.05 -0.32
N ASP A 81 -8.75 3.84 0.63
CA ASP A 81 -9.26 3.89 2.00
C ASP A 81 -10.71 4.39 2.06
N SER A 82 -11.04 5.43 1.30
CA SER A 82 -12.42 5.91 1.18
C SER A 82 -13.39 4.83 0.68
N ILE A 83 -12.94 4.00 -0.28
CA ILE A 83 -13.72 2.86 -0.79
C ILE A 83 -13.84 1.78 0.30
N ALA A 84 -12.74 1.42 0.96
CA ALA A 84 -12.74 0.44 2.04
C ALA A 84 -13.69 0.83 3.19
N ASN A 85 -13.63 2.09 3.62
CA ASN A 85 -14.52 2.67 4.62
C ASN A 85 -16.00 2.60 4.17
N ALA A 86 -16.29 2.95 2.92
CA ALA A 86 -17.66 2.86 2.38
C ALA A 86 -18.19 1.42 2.31
N LEU A 87 -17.31 0.43 2.18
CA LEU A 87 -17.63 -1.00 2.19
C LEU A 87 -17.67 -1.59 3.62
N GLY A 88 -17.36 -0.81 4.66
CA GLY A 88 -17.32 -1.28 6.05
C GLY A 88 -16.12 -2.20 6.34
N MET A 89 -15.06 -2.09 5.54
CA MET A 89 -13.83 -2.85 5.74
C MET A 89 -13.01 -2.24 6.87
N PRO A 90 -12.50 -3.03 7.84
CA PRO A 90 -11.62 -2.51 8.88
C PRO A 90 -10.26 -2.10 8.31
N GLU A 91 -9.67 -1.09 8.96
CA GLU A 91 -8.32 -0.62 8.69
C GLU A 91 -7.28 -1.37 9.55
N ILE A 92 -6.13 -1.65 8.94
CA ILE A 92 -4.95 -2.23 9.58
C ILE A 92 -3.80 -1.24 9.42
N ILE A 93 -3.38 -0.60 10.50
CA ILE A 93 -2.21 0.28 10.46
C ILE A 93 -0.95 -0.57 10.48
N VAL A 94 -0.19 -0.56 9.37
CA VAL A 94 0.97 -1.45 9.20
C VAL A 94 2.03 -1.23 10.30
N SER A 95 2.20 0.01 10.76
CA SER A 95 3.15 0.35 11.81
C SER A 95 2.92 -0.40 13.12
N ASP A 96 1.67 -0.79 13.44
CA ASP A 96 1.35 -1.54 14.66
C ASP A 96 1.85 -2.99 14.60
N TYR A 97 2.17 -3.46 13.40
CA TYR A 97 2.67 -4.79 13.14
C TYR A 97 4.17 -4.83 12.90
N VAL A 98 4.87 -3.70 12.80
CA VAL A 98 6.32 -3.66 12.55
C VAL A 98 7.08 -3.35 13.84
N ALA A 99 8.11 -4.15 14.14
CA ALA A 99 8.95 -3.91 15.30
C ALA A 99 9.58 -2.51 15.23
N PRO A 100 9.75 -1.78 16.35
CA PRO A 100 10.29 -0.42 16.35
C PRO A 100 11.62 -0.27 15.59
N ILE A 101 12.52 -1.24 15.72
CA ILE A 101 13.82 -1.26 15.02
C ILE A 101 13.70 -1.35 13.50
N ASP A 102 12.59 -1.89 13.00
CA ASP A 102 12.34 -2.16 11.59
C ASP A 102 11.38 -1.16 10.94
N GLN A 103 10.86 -0.18 11.70
CA GLN A 103 9.94 0.83 11.20
C GLN A 103 10.50 1.54 9.96
N HIS A 104 11.81 1.76 9.88
CA HIS A 104 12.45 2.37 8.71
C HIS A 104 12.22 1.61 7.39
N ASN A 105 11.91 0.31 7.43
CA ASN A 105 11.66 -0.50 6.24
C ASN A 105 10.27 -0.25 5.61
N ILE A 106 9.31 0.28 6.38
CA ILE A 106 7.98 0.67 5.87
C ILE A 106 7.86 2.16 5.56
N HIS A 107 8.91 2.94 5.82
CA HIS A 107 8.97 4.35 5.45
C HIS A 107 9.75 4.49 4.14
N GLY A 108 9.02 4.74 3.06
CA GLY A 108 9.61 5.00 1.76
C GLY A 108 10.56 6.19 1.77
N LYS A 109 11.56 6.17 0.88
CA LYS A 109 12.44 7.32 0.65
C LYS A 109 11.89 8.16 -0.49
N LYS A 110 11.60 9.45 -0.27
CA LYS A 110 11.20 10.37 -1.34
C LYS A 110 12.38 10.59 -2.31
N GLU A 111 12.10 10.65 -3.62
CA GLU A 111 13.06 11.07 -4.63
C GLU A 111 13.52 12.51 -4.34
N PRO A 112 14.80 12.86 -4.58
CA PRO A 112 15.25 14.23 -4.42
C PRO A 112 14.48 15.15 -5.36
N ILE A 113 14.02 16.28 -4.84
CA ILE A 113 13.38 17.33 -5.64
C ILE A 113 14.50 17.96 -6.49
N ASN A 114 14.58 17.60 -7.76
CA ASN A 114 15.44 18.30 -8.70
C ASN A 114 14.74 19.63 -9.04
N GLY A 115 15.21 20.72 -8.41
CA GLY A 115 14.80 22.09 -8.71
C GLY A 115 15.41 22.62 -10.00
#